data_AF-A0A9X9AAV7-F1
#
_entry.id   AF-A0A9X9AAV7-F1
#
_cell.length_a   1.000
_cell.length_b   1.000
_cell.length_c   1.000
_cell.angle_alpha   90.00
_cell.angle_beta   90.00
_cell.angle_gamma   90.00
#
_symmetry.space_group_name_H-M   'P 1'
#
loop_
_entity.id
_entity.type
_entity.pdbx_description
1 polymer ?
#
loop_
_entity_poly.entity_id
_entity_poly.type
_entity_poly.pdbx_seq_one_letter_code
_entity_poly.pdbx_strand_id
1 'polypeptide(L)'
;EEYPLLSQHIGRFLAHVLFYTSDFGLQSEEKRILEGTFVNPDLCKITEDLVFTDPFGHYDTNDYEPDLQLVVDELWSDKTLKLKVAQYKYKFLTRKETLIHGDLHTGSIFSSPSETKVIDPEFATYGPFGFDIGQFIANLLLNALSREEEKRSVLFFHIEKTWSYFVETFTKLWIGEGVEAYTKEKQWLPIILQNIFTDAVGFAGCELIRRTIGLAHVADLDEIENKETRIQAKKQALSLGKELIKYESKSADIQLFRILFQQTVSRGVKA
;
A
#
# COMPACT_ATOMS: atom_id res chain seq x y z
N GLU A 1 -0.74 19.30 -11.66
CA GLU A 1 0.41 19.02 -12.54
C GLU A 1 0.27 17.62 -13.15
N GLU A 2 0.85 17.38 -14.31
CA GLU A 2 0.83 16.07 -14.97
C GLU A 2 2.19 15.37 -14.78
N TYR A 3 2.17 14.13 -14.29
CA TYR A 3 3.35 13.31 -14.07
C TYR A 3 3.30 12.03 -14.94
N PRO A 4 3.34 12.13 -16.27
CA PRO A 4 3.04 11.02 -17.18
C PRO A 4 3.96 9.79 -16.99
N LEU A 5 5.19 10.00 -16.52
CA LEU A 5 6.17 8.92 -16.31
C LEU A 5 6.16 8.32 -14.88
N LEU A 6 5.40 8.88 -13.95
CA LEU A 6 5.39 8.47 -12.53
C LEU A 6 5.21 6.95 -12.39
N SER A 7 4.16 6.41 -13.01
CA SER A 7 3.83 4.99 -12.91
C SER A 7 4.89 4.07 -13.55
N GLN A 8 5.55 4.53 -14.61
CA GLN A 8 6.64 3.77 -15.24
C GLN A 8 7.86 3.72 -14.32
N HIS A 9 8.26 4.87 -13.78
CA HIS A 9 9.42 4.96 -12.91
C HIS A 9 9.21 4.22 -11.59
N ILE A 10 8.06 4.37 -10.95
CA ILE A 10 7.74 3.68 -9.69
C ILE A 10 7.58 2.18 -9.89
N GLY A 11 6.87 1.74 -10.94
CA GLY A 11 6.74 0.31 -11.23
C GLY A 11 8.10 -0.36 -11.48
N ARG A 12 8.99 0.33 -12.21
CA ARG A 12 10.37 -0.12 -12.43
C ARG A 12 11.19 -0.14 -11.14
N PHE A 13 11.13 0.93 -10.34
CA PHE A 13 11.83 1.03 -9.05
C PHE A 13 11.44 -0.13 -8.14
N LEU A 14 10.14 -0.33 -7.92
CA LEU A 14 9.60 -1.43 -7.09
C LEU A 14 10.08 -2.79 -7.60
N ALA A 15 10.00 -3.04 -8.91
CA ALA A 15 10.43 -4.33 -9.45
C ALA A 15 11.91 -4.61 -9.23
N HIS A 16 12.79 -3.62 -9.44
CA HIS A 16 14.23 -3.82 -9.28
C HIS A 16 14.60 -3.97 -7.81
N VAL A 17 14.19 -3.02 -6.96
CA VAL A 17 14.52 -3.04 -5.53
C VAL A 17 14.04 -4.35 -4.93
N LEU A 18 12.74 -4.65 -5.05
CA LEU A 18 12.15 -5.81 -4.41
C LEU A 18 12.69 -7.13 -4.97
N PHE A 19 13.01 -7.23 -6.26
CA PHE A 19 13.57 -8.45 -6.83
C PHE A 19 15.01 -8.68 -6.36
N TYR A 20 15.90 -7.70 -6.57
CA TYR A 20 17.34 -7.84 -6.30
C TYR A 20 17.70 -7.90 -4.83
N THR A 21 16.75 -7.68 -3.92
CA THR A 21 16.96 -7.88 -2.48
C THR A 21 16.21 -9.07 -1.90
N SER A 22 15.56 -9.87 -2.75
CA SER A 22 14.84 -11.09 -2.35
C SER A 22 15.66 -12.35 -2.57
N ASP A 23 15.18 -13.49 -2.04
CA ASP A 23 15.73 -14.81 -2.34
C ASP A 23 15.63 -15.21 -3.83
N PHE A 24 14.91 -14.44 -4.68
CA PHE A 24 14.90 -14.66 -6.13
C PHE A 24 16.06 -13.96 -6.86
N GLY A 25 16.55 -12.84 -6.32
CA GLY A 25 17.62 -12.04 -6.91
C GLY A 25 18.98 -12.17 -6.20
N LEU A 26 19.01 -12.74 -4.98
CA LEU A 26 20.23 -12.97 -4.19
C LEU A 26 20.34 -14.43 -3.78
N GLN A 27 21.58 -14.88 -3.57
CA GLN A 27 21.79 -16.17 -2.89
C GLN A 27 21.28 -16.07 -1.45
N SER A 28 20.68 -17.15 -0.96
CA SER A 28 20.04 -17.16 0.37
C SER A 28 20.97 -16.74 1.52
N GLU A 29 22.27 -17.05 1.42
CA GLU A 29 23.28 -16.65 2.40
C GLU A 29 23.53 -15.14 2.38
N GLU A 30 23.67 -14.55 1.19
CA GLU A 30 23.86 -13.11 0.99
C GLU A 30 22.64 -12.33 1.48
N LYS A 31 21.44 -12.80 1.13
CA LYS A 31 20.19 -12.20 1.59
C LYS A 31 20.07 -12.22 3.12
N ARG A 32 20.45 -13.31 3.80
CA ARG A 32 20.42 -13.39 5.28
C ARG A 32 21.40 -12.42 5.94
N ILE A 33 22.57 -12.23 5.34
CA ILE A 33 23.53 -11.22 5.82
C ILE A 33 22.95 -9.83 5.64
N LEU A 34 22.41 -9.53 4.46
CA LEU A 34 21.79 -8.23 4.15
C LEU A 34 20.60 -7.96 5.08
N GLU A 35 19.77 -8.96 5.36
CA GLU A 35 18.70 -8.88 6.36
C GLU A 35 19.20 -8.45 7.73
N GLY A 36 20.33 -9.01 8.20
CA GLY A 36 20.95 -8.61 9.47
C GLY A 36 21.43 -7.15 9.48
N THR A 37 21.81 -6.59 8.32
CA THR A 37 22.27 -5.18 8.23
C THR A 37 21.14 -4.17 8.24
N PHE A 38 19.92 -4.57 7.87
CA PHE A 38 18.73 -3.72 7.80
C PHE A 38 17.75 -3.98 8.96
N VAL A 39 18.27 -4.44 10.10
CA VAL A 39 17.48 -4.52 11.35
C VAL A 39 17.17 -3.11 11.83
N ASN A 40 15.89 -2.76 11.85
CA ASN A 40 15.42 -1.39 12.09
C ASN A 40 14.28 -1.35 13.13
N PRO A 41 14.55 -1.72 14.40
CA PRO A 41 13.50 -2.03 15.38
C PRO A 41 12.61 -0.83 15.71
N ASP A 42 13.20 0.37 15.85
CA ASP A 42 12.47 1.56 16.30
C ASP A 42 11.50 2.05 15.22
N LEU A 43 11.93 2.13 13.96
CA LEU A 43 11.06 2.56 12.86
C LEU A 43 10.05 1.45 12.49
N CYS A 44 10.43 0.17 12.57
CA CYS A 44 9.46 -0.93 12.47
C CYS A 44 8.37 -0.81 13.54
N LYS A 45 8.73 -0.46 14.79
CA LYS A 45 7.78 -0.30 15.88
C LYS A 45 6.77 0.82 15.61
N ILE A 46 7.22 1.95 15.03
CA ILE A 46 6.32 3.03 14.58
C ILE A 46 5.31 2.49 13.57
N THR A 47 5.75 1.73 12.56
CA THR A 47 4.85 1.13 11.56
C THR A 47 3.90 0.11 12.19
N GLU A 48 4.39 -0.75 13.08
CA GLU A 48 3.60 -1.75 13.79
C GLU A 48 2.45 -1.15 14.60
N ASP A 49 2.70 0.00 15.23
CA ASP A 49 1.70 0.67 16.06
C ASP A 49 0.78 1.53 15.19
N LEU A 50 1.34 2.45 14.40
CA LEU A 50 0.57 3.46 13.68
C LEU A 50 -0.15 2.92 12.43
N VAL A 51 0.37 1.89 11.76
CA VAL A 51 -0.30 1.30 10.58
C VAL A 51 -1.26 0.19 10.96
N PHE A 52 -0.90 -0.60 11.97
CA PHE A 52 -1.53 -1.90 12.20
C PHE A 52 -2.24 -2.05 13.54
N THR A 53 -2.15 -1.07 14.44
CA THR A 53 -2.69 -1.19 15.80
C THR A 53 -3.61 -0.04 16.15
N ASP A 54 -3.07 1.17 16.16
CA ASP A 54 -3.72 2.33 16.78
C ASP A 54 -5.02 2.71 16.08
N PRO A 55 -5.07 2.83 14.73
CA PRO A 55 -6.31 3.18 14.02
C PRO A 55 -7.45 2.18 14.22
N PHE A 56 -7.14 0.96 14.67
CA PHE A 56 -8.10 -0.13 14.85
C PHE A 56 -8.56 -0.31 16.30
N GLY A 57 -8.18 0.58 17.22
CA GLY A 57 -8.65 0.58 18.60
C GLY A 57 -8.67 1.97 19.21
N HIS A 58 -9.09 2.04 20.47
CA HIS A 58 -9.11 3.30 21.21
C HIS A 58 -7.71 3.61 21.77
N TYR A 59 -6.91 4.34 21.01
CA TYR A 59 -5.56 4.79 21.40
C TYR A 59 -5.43 6.30 21.31
N ASP A 60 -4.64 6.89 22.20
CA ASP A 60 -4.45 8.35 22.32
C ASP A 60 -3.70 8.97 21.12
N THR A 61 -3.06 8.13 20.31
CA THR A 61 -2.36 8.52 19.08
C THR A 61 -3.31 8.77 17.90
N ASN A 62 -4.56 8.33 17.98
CA ASN A 62 -5.55 8.60 16.93
C ASN A 62 -5.98 10.07 16.97
N ASP A 63 -6.06 10.67 15.79
CA ASP A 63 -6.54 12.05 15.59
C ASP A 63 -7.59 12.03 14.49
N TYR A 64 -8.80 12.51 14.76
CA TYR A 64 -9.89 12.56 13.79
C TYR A 64 -11.01 13.50 14.24
N GLU A 65 -11.78 14.01 13.27
CA GLU A 65 -12.89 14.92 13.59
C GLU A 65 -14.05 14.19 14.31
N PRO A 66 -14.73 14.83 15.28
CA PRO A 66 -15.86 14.23 15.99
C PRO A 66 -16.99 13.72 15.08
N ASP A 67 -17.17 14.33 13.89
CA ASP A 67 -18.14 13.91 12.87
C ASP A 67 -17.86 12.49 12.29
N LEU A 68 -16.67 11.93 12.54
CA LEU A 68 -16.29 10.57 12.16
C LEU A 68 -16.55 9.53 13.26
N GLN A 69 -16.89 9.94 14.50
CA GLN A 69 -16.95 9.04 15.66
C GLN A 69 -17.81 7.80 15.41
N LEU A 70 -19.00 7.94 14.80
CA LEU A 70 -19.86 6.80 14.50
C LEU A 70 -19.18 5.77 13.57
N VAL A 71 -18.49 6.24 12.53
CA VAL A 71 -17.79 5.36 11.58
C VAL A 71 -16.56 4.71 12.22
N VAL A 72 -15.89 5.44 13.12
CA VAL A 72 -14.76 4.93 13.91
C VAL A 72 -15.22 3.86 14.90
N ASP A 73 -16.34 4.06 15.59
CA ASP A 73 -16.93 3.06 16.50
C ASP A 73 -17.32 1.78 15.77
N GLU A 74 -17.89 1.91 14.56
CA GLU A 74 -18.17 0.77 13.68
C GLU A 74 -16.88 0.04 13.27
N LEU A 75 -15.82 0.78 12.95
CA LEU A 75 -14.51 0.22 12.60
C LEU A 75 -13.90 -0.54 13.79
N TRP A 76 -13.94 0.03 14.99
CA TRP A 76 -13.40 -0.58 16.20
C TRP A 76 -14.20 -1.79 16.69
N SER A 77 -15.50 -1.83 16.42
CA SER A 77 -16.36 -2.97 16.78
C SER A 77 -16.30 -4.13 15.76
N ASP A 78 -15.73 -3.90 14.58
CA ASP A 78 -15.62 -4.88 13.50
C ASP A 78 -14.56 -5.96 13.77
N LYS A 79 -14.99 -7.07 14.40
CA LYS A 79 -14.10 -8.19 14.75
C LYS A 79 -13.46 -8.85 13.53
N THR A 80 -14.16 -8.91 12.40
CA THR A 80 -13.64 -9.50 11.16
C THR A 80 -12.53 -8.65 10.59
N LEU A 81 -12.69 -7.32 10.58
CA LEU A 81 -11.65 -6.38 10.19
C LEU A 81 -10.41 -6.55 11.07
N LYS A 82 -10.58 -6.51 12.40
CA LYS A 82 -9.48 -6.65 13.36
C LYS A 82 -8.68 -7.94 13.15
N LEU A 83 -9.37 -9.06 12.87
CA LEU A 83 -8.70 -10.33 12.58
C LEU A 83 -7.84 -10.23 11.30
N LYS A 84 -8.38 -9.64 10.22
CA LYS A 84 -7.63 -9.46 8.98
C LYS A 84 -6.43 -8.51 9.17
N VAL A 85 -6.60 -7.41 9.90
CA VAL A 85 -5.50 -6.50 10.25
C VAL A 85 -4.42 -7.21 11.05
N ALA A 86 -4.78 -8.02 12.06
CA ALA A 86 -3.83 -8.80 12.82
C ALA A 86 -3.03 -9.77 11.95
N GLN A 87 -3.65 -10.36 10.91
CA GLN A 87 -2.96 -11.20 9.94
C GLN A 87 -1.97 -10.39 9.08
N TYR A 88 -2.31 -9.17 8.65
CA TYR A 88 -1.38 -8.30 7.92
C TYR A 88 -0.24 -7.79 8.82
N LYS A 89 -0.53 -7.45 10.08
CA LYS A 89 0.50 -7.12 11.09
C LYS A 89 1.46 -8.29 11.26
N TYR A 90 0.93 -9.51 11.40
CA TYR A 90 1.76 -10.70 11.54
C TYR A 90 2.65 -10.94 10.32
N LYS A 91 2.14 -10.69 9.11
CA LYS A 91 2.96 -10.72 7.88
C LYS A 91 4.10 -9.70 7.95
N PHE A 92 3.82 -8.44 8.29
CA PHE A 92 4.85 -7.41 8.44
C PHE A 92 5.93 -7.79 9.45
N LEU A 93 5.52 -8.32 10.61
CA LEU A 93 6.43 -8.75 11.69
C LEU A 93 7.36 -9.90 11.26
N THR A 94 6.85 -10.86 10.49
CA THR A 94 7.50 -12.18 10.33
C THR A 94 7.98 -12.50 8.91
N ARG A 95 7.39 -11.90 7.87
CA ARG A 95 7.77 -12.19 6.49
C ARG A 95 8.92 -11.29 6.06
N LYS A 96 10.08 -11.89 5.92
CA LYS A 96 11.33 -11.25 5.51
C LYS A 96 11.62 -11.56 4.05
N GLU A 97 10.72 -11.17 3.15
CA GLU A 97 10.76 -11.59 1.74
C GLU A 97 11.76 -10.77 0.93
N THR A 98 11.84 -9.47 1.19
CA THR A 98 12.73 -8.54 0.47
C THR A 98 12.98 -7.27 1.28
N LEU A 99 14.00 -6.48 0.91
CA LEU A 99 14.23 -5.15 1.47
C LEU A 99 13.17 -4.18 0.90
N ILE A 100 12.28 -3.72 1.77
CA ILE A 100 11.27 -2.72 1.45
C ILE A 100 11.78 -1.32 1.81
N HIS A 101 11.22 -0.29 1.18
CA HIS A 101 11.38 1.10 1.57
C HIS A 101 10.72 1.38 2.92
N GLY A 102 9.56 0.78 3.18
CA GLY A 102 8.88 0.82 4.48
C GLY A 102 8.02 2.07 4.74
N ASP A 103 8.06 3.07 3.86
CA ASP A 103 7.15 4.24 3.90
C ASP A 103 7.00 4.92 2.52
N LEU A 104 6.67 4.12 1.50
CA LEU A 104 6.61 4.59 0.11
C LEU A 104 5.27 5.29 -0.20
N HIS A 105 5.05 6.45 0.40
CA HIS A 105 3.91 7.33 0.10
C HIS A 105 4.27 8.41 -0.94
N THR A 106 3.28 9.15 -1.43
CA THR A 106 3.48 10.20 -2.48
C THR A 106 4.39 11.33 -2.02
N GLY A 107 4.40 11.67 -0.72
CA GLY A 107 5.37 12.61 -0.13
C GLY A 107 6.84 12.17 -0.16
N SER A 108 7.12 10.87 -0.32
CA SER A 108 8.49 10.29 -0.40
C SER A 108 8.99 10.20 -1.85
N ILE A 109 8.37 10.97 -2.75
CA ILE A 109 8.64 10.90 -4.19
C ILE A 109 8.72 12.33 -4.75
N PHE A 110 9.90 12.71 -5.25
CA PHE A 110 10.00 13.85 -6.16
C PHE A 110 9.56 13.44 -7.55
N SER A 111 8.75 14.29 -8.20
CA SER A 111 8.28 14.04 -9.56
C SER A 111 8.22 15.31 -10.39
N SER A 112 8.57 15.17 -11.66
CA SER A 112 8.38 16.16 -12.72
C SER A 112 7.78 15.47 -13.96
N PRO A 113 7.47 16.19 -15.05
CA PRO A 113 6.98 15.52 -16.25
C PRO A 113 7.94 14.47 -16.83
N SER A 114 9.25 14.58 -16.56
CA SER A 114 10.29 13.72 -17.12
C SER A 114 11.08 12.89 -16.10
N GLU A 115 10.99 13.19 -14.80
CA GLU A 115 11.79 12.53 -13.77
C GLU A 115 10.96 12.11 -12.56
N THR A 116 11.42 11.05 -11.90
CA THR A 116 10.88 10.59 -10.62
C THR A 116 12.03 10.11 -9.75
N LYS A 117 12.11 10.55 -8.50
CA LYS A 117 13.12 10.12 -7.52
C LYS A 117 12.41 9.72 -6.25
N VAL A 118 12.58 8.47 -5.84
CA VAL A 118 12.17 8.00 -4.52
C VAL A 118 13.23 8.42 -3.50
N ILE A 119 12.80 8.93 -2.36
CA ILE A 119 13.66 9.47 -1.30
C ILE A 119 13.24 8.91 0.06
N ASP A 120 14.08 9.13 1.06
CA ASP A 120 13.77 8.88 2.47
C ASP A 120 13.42 7.41 2.84
N PRO A 121 14.27 6.43 2.47
CA PRO A 121 14.05 5.03 2.85
C PRO A 121 14.47 4.76 4.31
N GLU A 122 14.16 5.66 5.25
CA GLU A 122 14.57 5.52 6.64
C GLU A 122 13.89 4.31 7.30
N PHE A 123 12.65 3.99 6.90
CA PHE A 123 11.89 2.81 7.36
C PHE A 123 12.35 1.49 6.72
N ALA A 124 13.44 1.50 5.95
CA ALA A 124 13.88 0.31 5.24
C ALA A 124 14.17 -0.85 6.19
N THR A 125 13.62 -2.01 5.84
CA THR A 125 13.72 -3.27 6.60
C THR A 125 13.41 -4.42 5.67
N TYR A 126 13.75 -5.65 6.07
CA TYR A 126 13.23 -6.82 5.37
C TYR A 126 11.77 -7.04 5.75
N GLY A 127 10.91 -7.08 4.74
CA GLY A 127 9.46 -7.14 4.89
C GLY A 127 8.75 -7.83 3.72
N PRO A 128 7.40 -7.79 3.69
CA PRO A 128 6.60 -8.40 2.65
C PRO A 128 6.67 -7.62 1.34
N PHE A 129 6.75 -8.32 0.20
CA PHE A 129 6.79 -7.69 -1.15
C PHE A 129 5.67 -6.68 -1.40
N GLY A 130 4.45 -7.00 -0.94
CA GLY A 130 3.27 -6.19 -1.20
C GLY A 130 3.21 -4.87 -0.42
N PHE A 131 4.09 -4.66 0.58
CA PHE A 131 3.96 -3.54 1.51
C PHE A 131 4.10 -2.17 0.83
N ASP A 132 5.24 -1.91 0.18
CA ASP A 132 5.49 -0.63 -0.51
C ASP A 132 4.49 -0.39 -1.67
N ILE A 133 4.13 -1.46 -2.39
CA ILE A 133 3.14 -1.40 -3.47
C ILE A 133 1.78 -0.95 -2.91
N GLY A 134 1.38 -1.55 -1.79
CA GLY A 134 0.13 -1.21 -1.10
C GLY A 134 0.11 0.23 -0.61
N GLN A 135 1.18 0.69 0.04
CA GLN A 135 1.28 2.07 0.52
C GLN A 135 1.21 3.08 -0.63
N PHE A 136 1.95 2.85 -1.71
CA PHE A 136 1.92 3.73 -2.87
C PHE A 136 0.53 3.81 -3.50
N ILE A 137 -0.13 2.65 -3.72
CA ILE A 137 -1.49 2.60 -4.29
C ILE A 137 -2.49 3.31 -3.37
N ALA A 138 -2.42 3.10 -2.06
CA ALA A 138 -3.31 3.76 -1.10
C ALA A 138 -3.19 5.29 -1.17
N ASN A 139 -1.99 5.83 -1.31
CA ASN A 139 -1.79 7.27 -1.43
C ASN A 139 -2.36 7.82 -2.75
N LEU A 140 -2.31 7.06 -3.84
CA LEU A 140 -3.04 7.43 -5.08
C LEU A 140 -4.56 7.38 -4.90
N LEU A 141 -5.09 6.44 -4.10
CA LEU A 141 -6.52 6.37 -3.77
C LEU A 141 -6.96 7.52 -2.86
N LEU A 142 -6.14 7.91 -1.88
CA LEU A 142 -6.35 9.11 -1.04
C LEU A 142 -6.43 10.37 -1.90
N ASN A 143 -5.47 10.53 -2.83
CA ASN A 143 -5.49 11.64 -3.80
C ASN A 143 -6.69 11.57 -4.77
N ALA A 144 -7.22 10.39 -5.08
CA ALA A 144 -8.44 10.27 -5.87
C ALA A 144 -9.70 10.67 -5.07
N LEU A 145 -9.75 10.36 -3.77
CA LEU A 145 -10.86 10.77 -2.88
C LEU A 145 -10.95 12.28 -2.70
N SER A 146 -9.80 12.98 -2.72
CA SER A 146 -9.75 14.44 -2.61
C SER A 146 -10.15 15.20 -3.87
N ARG A 147 -10.28 14.49 -5.01
CA ARG A 147 -10.60 15.10 -6.31
C ARG A 147 -12.06 14.92 -6.71
N GLU A 148 -12.54 15.86 -7.52
CA GLU A 148 -13.75 15.76 -8.33
C GLU A 148 -13.68 14.55 -9.27
N GLU A 149 -14.84 13.96 -9.59
CA GLU A 149 -14.95 12.68 -10.31
C GLU A 149 -14.19 12.67 -11.65
N GLU A 150 -14.30 13.76 -12.41
CA GLU A 150 -13.70 13.93 -13.73
C GLU A 150 -12.16 13.94 -13.68
N LYS A 151 -11.59 14.30 -12.52
CA LYS A 151 -10.13 14.41 -12.29
C LYS A 151 -9.51 13.16 -11.67
N ARG A 152 -10.29 12.11 -11.42
CA ARG A 152 -9.81 10.85 -10.79
C ARG A 152 -9.17 9.88 -11.78
N SER A 153 -9.53 9.97 -13.06
CA SER A 153 -9.11 9.03 -14.11
C SER A 153 -7.59 8.85 -14.19
N VAL A 154 -6.83 9.92 -13.99
CA VAL A 154 -5.36 9.90 -13.99
C VAL A 154 -4.76 9.08 -12.83
N LEU A 155 -5.42 9.04 -11.67
CA LEU A 155 -4.94 8.24 -10.53
C LEU A 155 -5.16 6.74 -10.78
N PHE A 156 -6.32 6.37 -11.34
CA PHE A 156 -6.55 4.98 -11.74
C PHE A 156 -5.58 4.54 -12.84
N PHE A 157 -5.31 5.42 -13.81
CA PHE A 157 -4.24 5.17 -14.79
C PHE A 157 -2.90 4.87 -14.11
N HIS A 158 -2.48 5.67 -13.13
CA HIS A 158 -1.22 5.44 -12.43
C HIS A 158 -1.22 4.15 -11.59
N ILE A 159 -2.32 3.80 -10.92
CA ILE A 159 -2.46 2.52 -10.20
C ILE A 159 -2.29 1.34 -11.16
N GLU A 160 -3.05 1.34 -12.26
CA GLU A 160 -3.04 0.27 -13.26
C GLU A 160 -1.68 0.12 -13.95
N LYS A 161 -1.07 1.25 -14.33
CA LYS A 161 0.24 1.27 -15.01
C LYS A 161 1.38 0.92 -14.09
N THR A 162 1.38 1.36 -12.83
CA THR A 162 2.43 1.00 -11.88
C THR A 162 2.50 -0.51 -11.69
N TRP A 163 1.35 -1.16 -11.48
CA TRP A 163 1.29 -2.62 -11.40
C TRP A 163 1.73 -3.30 -12.69
N SER A 164 1.29 -2.79 -13.85
CA SER A 164 1.67 -3.36 -15.16
C SER A 164 3.19 -3.30 -15.38
N TYR A 165 3.82 -2.16 -15.12
CA TYR A 165 5.27 -2.00 -15.24
C TYR A 165 6.04 -2.80 -14.19
N PHE A 166 5.51 -2.92 -12.98
CA PHE A 166 6.06 -3.80 -11.95
C PHE A 166 6.06 -5.25 -12.44
N VAL A 167 4.92 -5.79 -12.85
CA VAL A 167 4.79 -7.17 -13.33
C VAL A 167 5.69 -7.43 -14.53
N GLU A 168 5.69 -6.53 -15.53
CA GLU A 168 6.53 -6.67 -16.71
C GLU A 168 8.02 -6.73 -16.35
N THR A 169 8.47 -5.81 -15.50
CA THR A 169 9.88 -5.70 -15.11
C THR A 169 10.29 -6.86 -14.21
N PHE A 170 9.49 -7.18 -13.19
CA PHE A 170 9.74 -8.29 -12.28
C PHE A 170 9.79 -9.63 -13.03
N THR A 171 8.90 -9.82 -14.02
CA THR A 171 8.93 -11.02 -14.89
C THR A 171 10.21 -11.11 -15.72
N LYS A 172 10.68 -9.99 -16.27
CA LYS A 172 11.95 -9.97 -17.03
C LYS A 172 13.13 -10.34 -16.13
N LEU A 173 13.20 -9.76 -14.93
CA LEU A 173 14.23 -10.08 -13.94
C LEU A 173 14.16 -11.54 -13.50
N TRP A 174 12.96 -12.04 -13.21
CA TRP A 174 12.72 -13.43 -12.84
C TRP A 174 13.23 -14.43 -13.88
N ILE A 175 12.95 -14.18 -15.16
CA ILE A 175 13.36 -15.07 -16.26
C ILE A 175 14.85 -14.94 -16.58
N GLY A 176 15.38 -13.72 -16.57
CA GLY A 176 16.76 -13.44 -17.01
C GLY A 176 17.81 -13.63 -15.92
N GLU A 177 17.45 -13.35 -14.67
CA GLU A 177 18.40 -13.13 -13.57
C GLU A 177 18.00 -13.86 -12.28
N GLY A 178 16.92 -14.64 -12.30
CA GLY A 178 16.50 -15.47 -11.18
C GLY A 178 17.57 -16.46 -10.75
N VAL A 179 18.00 -16.37 -9.49
CA VAL A 179 19.05 -17.25 -8.95
C VAL A 179 18.48 -18.48 -8.23
N GLU A 180 17.23 -18.40 -7.77
CA GLU A 180 16.54 -19.51 -7.13
C GLU A 180 16.16 -20.58 -8.19
N ALA A 181 16.36 -21.86 -7.88
CA ALA A 181 16.29 -22.95 -8.84
C ALA A 181 14.91 -23.13 -9.49
N TYR A 182 13.83 -22.87 -8.74
CA TYR A 182 12.45 -22.99 -9.20
C TYR A 182 11.92 -21.74 -9.90
N THR A 183 12.73 -20.70 -10.13
CA THR A 183 12.34 -19.59 -11.02
C THR A 183 12.04 -20.07 -12.45
N LYS A 184 12.54 -21.24 -12.85
CA LYS A 184 12.25 -21.86 -14.15
C LYS A 184 10.88 -22.55 -14.21
N GLU A 185 10.24 -22.78 -13.05
CA GLU A 185 8.92 -23.40 -13.00
C GLU A 185 7.84 -22.41 -13.42
N LYS A 186 7.17 -22.72 -14.54
CA LYS A 186 6.22 -21.80 -15.20
C LYS A 186 5.07 -21.36 -14.31
N GLN A 187 4.64 -22.21 -13.38
CA GLN A 187 3.51 -21.92 -12.48
C GLN A 187 3.92 -21.10 -11.26
N TRP A 188 5.23 -20.95 -10.99
CA TRP A 188 5.67 -20.34 -9.75
C TRP A 188 5.53 -18.82 -9.74
N LEU A 189 5.98 -18.15 -10.80
CA LEU A 189 5.84 -16.70 -10.93
C LEU A 189 4.38 -16.21 -10.82
N PRO A 190 3.38 -16.83 -11.49
CA PRO A 190 1.98 -16.46 -11.29
C PRO A 190 1.51 -16.53 -9.83
N ILE A 191 1.95 -17.54 -9.07
CA ILE A 191 1.59 -17.68 -7.64
C ILE A 191 2.27 -16.59 -6.81
N ILE A 192 3.55 -16.30 -7.08
CA ILE A 192 4.26 -15.21 -6.42
C ILE A 192 3.57 -13.87 -6.69
N LEU A 193 3.30 -13.53 -7.95
CA LEU A 193 2.62 -12.28 -8.31
C LEU A 193 1.22 -12.18 -7.68
N GLN A 194 0.50 -13.30 -7.58
CA GLN A 194 -0.78 -13.36 -6.87
C GLN A 194 -0.64 -13.04 -5.38
N ASN A 195 0.37 -13.61 -4.72
CA ASN A 195 0.62 -13.37 -3.31
C ASN A 195 1.03 -11.91 -3.05
N ILE A 196 1.94 -11.37 -3.87
CA ILE A 196 2.36 -9.96 -3.82
C ILE A 196 1.14 -9.05 -3.97
N PHE A 197 0.29 -9.31 -4.96
CA PHE A 197 -0.92 -8.52 -5.20
C PHE A 197 -1.88 -8.59 -4.00
N THR A 198 -2.13 -9.79 -3.47
CA THR A 198 -3.03 -9.99 -2.33
C THR A 198 -2.54 -9.23 -1.11
N ASP A 199 -1.23 -9.25 -0.86
CA ASP A 199 -0.61 -8.51 0.24
C ASP A 199 -0.73 -6.99 0.00
N ALA A 200 -0.46 -6.51 -1.22
CA ALA A 200 -0.59 -5.10 -1.57
C ALA A 200 -2.01 -4.56 -1.38
N VAL A 201 -3.04 -5.33 -1.74
CA VAL A 201 -4.46 -4.96 -1.51
C VAL A 201 -4.73 -4.73 -0.02
N GLY A 202 -4.28 -5.63 0.83
CA GLY A 202 -4.46 -5.51 2.28
C GLY A 202 -3.69 -4.36 2.92
N PHE A 203 -2.42 -4.21 2.55
CA PHE A 203 -1.60 -3.10 3.04
C PHE A 203 -2.12 -1.75 2.57
N ALA A 204 -2.64 -1.65 1.34
CA ALA A 204 -3.31 -0.44 0.87
C ALA A 204 -4.53 -0.08 1.74
N GLY A 205 -5.32 -1.08 2.13
CA GLY A 205 -6.46 -0.84 3.02
C GLY A 205 -6.05 -0.40 4.43
N CYS A 206 -4.95 -0.92 4.97
CA CYS A 206 -4.38 -0.46 6.25
C CYS A 206 -3.89 0.99 6.14
N GLU A 207 -3.18 1.33 5.07
CA GLU A 207 -2.68 2.68 4.80
C GLU A 207 -3.82 3.70 4.67
N LEU A 208 -4.89 3.37 3.95
CA LEU A 208 -6.08 4.22 3.82
C LEU A 208 -6.68 4.56 5.19
N ILE A 209 -6.82 3.57 6.08
CA ILE A 209 -7.37 3.78 7.42
C ILE A 209 -6.39 4.59 8.27
N ARG A 210 -5.10 4.22 8.29
CA ARG A 210 -4.10 4.92 9.13
C ARG A 210 -4.02 6.41 8.82
N ARG A 211 -4.03 6.77 7.54
CA ARG A 211 -3.88 8.17 7.08
C ARG A 211 -5.14 9.00 7.30
N THR A 212 -6.26 8.37 7.65
CA THR A 212 -7.54 9.05 7.83
C THR A 212 -7.86 9.36 9.30
N ILE A 213 -7.47 8.48 10.23
CA ILE A 213 -7.82 8.58 11.66
C ILE A 213 -6.67 8.31 12.63
N GLY A 214 -5.48 7.95 12.13
CA GLY A 214 -4.29 7.73 12.95
C GLY A 214 -3.48 9.00 13.13
N LEU A 215 -2.34 8.92 13.81
CA LEU A 215 -1.52 10.09 14.14
C LEU A 215 -1.03 10.91 12.92
N ALA A 216 -0.65 10.23 11.84
CA ALA A 216 0.02 10.85 10.70
C ALA A 216 -0.93 10.94 9.50
N HIS A 217 -1.55 12.10 9.32
CA HIS A 217 -2.51 12.34 8.23
C HIS A 217 -1.85 12.56 6.86
N VAL A 218 -2.69 12.85 5.85
CA VAL A 218 -2.27 13.32 4.52
C VAL A 218 -2.96 14.63 4.16
N ALA A 219 -2.21 15.53 3.52
CA ALA A 219 -2.72 16.82 3.04
C ALA A 219 -3.92 16.65 2.08
N ASP A 220 -3.92 15.59 1.27
CA ASP A 220 -5.01 15.24 0.35
C ASP A 220 -6.39 15.28 1.00
N LEU A 221 -6.51 14.79 2.24
CA LEU A 221 -7.78 14.78 2.96
C LEU A 221 -7.94 16.02 3.84
N ASP A 222 -6.90 16.41 4.57
CA ASP A 222 -7.01 17.47 5.58
C ASP A 222 -7.20 18.87 4.98
N GLU A 223 -6.59 19.13 3.82
CA GLU A 223 -6.66 20.42 3.13
C GLU A 223 -7.94 20.59 2.27
N ILE A 224 -8.86 19.61 2.28
CA ILE A 224 -10.19 19.81 1.69
C ILE A 224 -10.93 20.89 2.49
N GLU A 225 -11.07 22.08 1.89
CA GLU A 225 -11.62 23.28 2.57
C GLU A 225 -13.07 23.10 3.03
N ASN A 226 -13.92 22.49 2.20
CA ASN A 226 -15.31 22.26 2.56
C ASN A 226 -15.41 21.11 3.57
N LYS A 227 -15.85 21.42 4.79
CA LYS A 227 -15.99 20.44 5.89
C LYS A 227 -16.82 19.22 5.50
N GLU A 228 -17.97 19.40 4.87
CA GLU A 228 -18.86 18.28 4.51
C GLU A 228 -18.20 17.37 3.47
N THR A 229 -17.54 17.95 2.46
CA THR A 229 -16.75 17.21 1.48
C THR A 229 -15.59 16.46 2.14
N ARG A 230 -14.87 17.11 3.06
CA ARG A 230 -13.76 16.49 3.79
C ARG A 230 -14.22 15.29 4.61
N ILE A 231 -15.25 15.46 5.44
CA ILE A 231 -15.81 14.38 6.25
C ILE A 231 -16.30 13.25 5.35
N GLN A 232 -16.95 13.55 4.23
CA GLN A 232 -17.39 12.53 3.30
C GLN A 232 -16.22 11.76 2.67
N ALA A 233 -15.15 12.45 2.24
CA ALA A 233 -13.96 11.82 1.71
C ALA A 233 -13.28 10.90 2.75
N LYS A 234 -13.16 11.37 4.01
CA LYS A 234 -12.63 10.57 5.12
C LYS A 234 -13.49 9.33 5.40
N LYS A 235 -14.82 9.46 5.44
CA LYS A 235 -15.72 8.30 5.59
C LYS A 235 -15.57 7.30 4.44
N GLN A 236 -15.40 7.78 3.20
CA GLN A 236 -15.13 6.94 2.04
C GLN A 236 -13.76 6.25 2.11
N ALA A 237 -12.72 6.93 2.60
CA ALA A 237 -11.40 6.33 2.82
C ALA A 237 -11.46 5.17 3.82
N LEU A 238 -12.15 5.37 4.96
CA LEU A 238 -12.36 4.31 5.96
C LEU A 238 -13.15 3.12 5.38
N SER A 239 -14.23 3.40 4.66
CA SER A 239 -15.04 2.36 4.02
C SER A 239 -14.25 1.55 2.99
N LEU A 240 -13.54 2.24 2.09
CA LEU A 240 -12.69 1.58 1.08
C LEU A 240 -11.57 0.77 1.74
N GLY A 241 -10.92 1.30 2.77
CA GLY A 241 -9.88 0.58 3.50
C GLY A 241 -10.40 -0.71 4.14
N LYS A 242 -11.60 -0.67 4.75
CA LYS A 242 -12.27 -1.86 5.30
C LYS A 242 -12.53 -2.93 4.22
N GLU A 243 -13.05 -2.51 3.07
CA GLU A 243 -13.33 -3.43 1.96
C GLU A 243 -12.05 -4.06 1.42
N LEU A 244 -10.98 -3.27 1.23
CA LEU A 244 -9.68 -3.77 0.74
C LEU A 244 -9.04 -4.77 1.71
N ILE A 245 -9.01 -4.48 3.01
CA ILE A 245 -8.45 -5.40 4.02
C ILE A 245 -9.20 -6.74 4.03
N LYS A 246 -10.52 -6.70 3.86
CA LYS A 246 -11.37 -7.90 3.87
C LYS A 246 -11.42 -8.63 2.55
N TYR A 247 -10.95 -8.00 1.47
CA TYR A 247 -11.04 -8.57 0.14
C TYR A 247 -10.20 -9.84 0.01
N GLU A 248 -10.81 -10.91 -0.52
CA GLU A 248 -10.12 -12.16 -0.80
C GLU A 248 -9.85 -12.25 -2.30
N SER A 249 -8.61 -11.90 -2.67
CA SER A 249 -8.19 -11.92 -4.06
C SER A 249 -8.09 -13.35 -4.60
N LYS A 250 -8.79 -13.59 -5.71
CA LYS A 250 -8.73 -14.85 -6.48
C LYS A 250 -7.75 -14.77 -7.66
N SER A 251 -7.35 -13.55 -8.03
CA SER A 251 -6.49 -13.24 -9.17
C SER A 251 -5.86 -11.85 -9.00
N ALA A 252 -4.70 -11.61 -9.61
CA ALA A 252 -3.97 -10.36 -9.55
C ALA A 252 -4.59 -9.31 -10.50
N ASP A 253 -5.87 -9.01 -10.28
CA ASP A 253 -6.65 -8.08 -11.08
C ASP A 253 -6.59 -6.67 -10.49
N ILE A 254 -5.73 -5.84 -11.08
CA ILE A 254 -5.52 -4.45 -10.66
C ILE A 254 -6.77 -3.57 -10.81
N GLN A 255 -7.73 -3.96 -11.66
CA GLN A 255 -9.00 -3.22 -11.83
C GLN A 255 -9.83 -3.23 -10.54
N LEU A 256 -9.57 -4.18 -9.65
CA LEU A 256 -10.19 -4.26 -8.33
C LEU A 256 -10.22 -2.93 -7.60
N PHE A 257 -9.09 -2.21 -7.54
CA PHE A 257 -9.00 -0.96 -6.78
C PHE A 257 -9.98 0.08 -7.31
N ARG A 258 -10.09 0.21 -8.64
CA ARG A 258 -11.05 1.10 -9.28
C ARG A 258 -12.49 0.66 -9.03
N ILE A 259 -12.77 -0.64 -9.14
CA ILE A 259 -14.11 -1.20 -8.92
C ILE A 259 -14.59 -0.94 -7.48
N LEU A 260 -13.76 -1.27 -6.48
CA LEU A 260 -14.11 -1.06 -5.07
C LEU A 260 -14.21 0.43 -4.75
N PHE A 261 -13.30 1.26 -5.28
CA PHE A 261 -13.39 2.72 -5.12
C PHE A 261 -14.73 3.25 -5.63
N GLN A 262 -15.12 2.91 -6.86
CA GLN A 262 -16.36 3.37 -7.46
C GLN A 262 -17.58 2.89 -6.65
N GLN A 263 -17.60 1.63 -6.21
CA GLN A 263 -18.65 1.12 -5.35
C GLN A 263 -18.76 1.91 -4.03
N THR A 264 -17.62 2.24 -3.41
CA THR A 264 -17.58 3.02 -2.17
C THR A 264 -18.10 4.44 -2.37
N VAL A 265 -17.68 5.12 -3.44
CA VAL A 265 -18.12 6.49 -3.71
C VAL A 265 -19.60 6.54 -4.11
N SER A 266 -20.09 5.60 -4.92
CA SER A 266 -21.47 5.58 -5.42
C SER A 266 -22.51 5.17 -4.38
N ARG A 267 -22.15 4.34 -3.37
CA ARG A 267 -23.13 3.85 -2.38
C ARG A 267 -23.68 4.94 -1.47
N GLY A 268 -23.00 6.09 -1.36
CA GLY A 268 -23.18 7.00 -0.24
C GLY A 268 -22.78 6.30 1.05
N VAL A 269 -22.05 6.97 1.93
CA VAL A 269 -21.78 6.36 3.24
C VAL A 269 -23.12 6.38 3.96
N LYS A 270 -23.68 5.20 4.26
CA LYS A 270 -24.91 5.12 5.06
C LYS A 270 -24.62 5.85 6.38
N ALA A 271 -25.43 6.88 6.64
CA ALA A 271 -25.35 7.70 7.83
C ALA A 271 -25.58 6.88 9.10
#